data_AF-A0A535EU33-F1
#
_entry.id   AF-A0A535EU33-F1
#
_cell.length_a   1.000
_cell.length_b   1.000
_cell.length_c   1.000
_cell.angle_alpha   90.00
_cell.angle_beta   90.00
_cell.angle_gamma   90.00
#
_symmetry.space_group_name_H-M   'P 1'
#
loop_
_entity.id
_entity.type
_entity.pdbx_description
1 polymer ?
#
loop_
_entity_poly.entity_id
_entity_poly.type
_entity_poly.pdbx_seq_one_letter_code
_entity_poly.pdbx_strand_id
1 'polypeptide(L)'
;MWLSQDDPLAGAVGSAVRAGDLAALRELLAGNPGLASARIAGRQPGGFRTPLHVAADWPGFFPNGRAVVALLVEFGADPDAGCE
;
A
#
# COMPACT_ATOMS: atom_id res chain seq x y z
N MET A 1 -1.51 -4.18 -10.84
CA MET A 1 -2.66 -4.91 -10.26
C MET A 1 -3.75 -3.91 -9.90
N TRP A 2 -5.03 -4.25 -10.08
CA TRP A 2 -6.16 -3.41 -9.66
C TRP A 2 -6.94 -4.12 -8.55
N LEU A 3 -7.25 -3.40 -7.48
CA LEU A 3 -7.99 -3.90 -6.33
C LEU A 3 -9.21 -3.01 -6.08
N SER A 4 -10.37 -3.63 -5.87
CA SER A 4 -11.56 -2.90 -5.44
C SER A 4 -11.40 -2.44 -3.98
N GLN A 5 -12.25 -1.53 -3.51
CA GLN A 5 -12.22 -1.11 -2.11
C GLN A 5 -12.56 -2.24 -1.14
N ASP A 6 -13.41 -3.17 -1.55
CA ASP A 6 -13.85 -4.30 -0.72
C ASP A 6 -12.93 -5.54 -0.87
N ASP A 7 -11.85 -5.42 -1.65
CA ASP A 7 -10.90 -6.51 -1.81
C ASP A 7 -10.19 -6.79 -0.47
N PRO A 8 -10.25 -8.02 0.06
CA PRO A 8 -9.57 -8.38 1.31
C PRO A 8 -8.07 -8.08 1.28
N LEU A 9 -7.42 -8.19 0.12
CA LEU A 9 -6.00 -7.90 -0.04
C LEU A 9 -5.72 -6.40 0.06
N ALA A 10 -6.61 -5.55 -0.44
CA ALA A 10 -6.53 -4.10 -0.26
C ALA A 10 -6.67 -3.70 1.21
N GLY A 11 -7.58 -4.36 1.94
CA GLY A 11 -7.75 -4.17 3.38
C GLY A 11 -6.52 -4.63 4.18
N ALA A 12 -5.97 -5.80 3.83
CA ALA A 12 -4.81 -6.38 4.49
C ALA A 12 -3.56 -5.52 4.32
N VAL A 13 -3.20 -5.15 3.09
CA VAL A 13 -2.02 -4.31 2.83
C VAL A 13 -2.16 -2.95 3.48
N GLY A 14 -3.35 -2.34 3.41
CA GLY A 14 -3.60 -1.04 4.04
C GLY A 14 -3.48 -1.08 5.56
N SER A 15 -3.93 -2.17 6.19
CA SER A 15 -3.81 -2.36 7.63
C SER A 15 -2.35 -2.61 8.06
N ALA A 16 -1.61 -3.45 7.33
CA ALA A 16 -0.19 -3.69 7.61
C ALA A 16 0.64 -2.40 7.49
N VAL A 17 0.38 -1.58 6.45
CA VAL A 17 1.01 -0.27 6.26
C VAL A 17 0.71 0.68 7.41
N ARG A 18 -0.56 0.84 7.80
CA ARG A 18 -0.96 1.74 8.90
C ARG A 18 -0.46 1.29 10.27
N ALA A 19 -0.38 -0.02 10.48
CA ALA A 19 0.16 -0.60 11.72
C ALA A 19 1.69 -0.56 11.78
N GLY A 20 2.37 -0.36 10.65
CA GLY A 20 3.83 -0.50 10.57
C GLY A 20 4.31 -1.94 10.73
N ASP A 21 3.47 -2.92 10.40
CA ASP A 21 3.77 -4.34 10.53
C ASP A 21 4.61 -4.82 9.34
N LEU A 22 5.93 -4.74 9.50
CA LEU A 22 6.89 -5.10 8.46
C LEU A 22 6.87 -6.60 8.14
N ALA A 23 6.55 -7.46 9.11
CA ALA A 23 6.52 -8.90 8.90
C ALA A 23 5.31 -9.28 8.04
N ALA A 24 4.12 -8.85 8.45
CA ALA A 24 2.90 -9.08 7.68
C ALA A 24 2.97 -8.44 6.30
N LEU A 25 3.51 -7.22 6.20
CA LEU A 25 3.67 -6.54 4.91
C LEU A 25 4.60 -7.32 3.98
N ARG A 26 5.73 -7.83 4.46
CA ARG A 26 6.66 -8.63 3.65
C ARG A 26 6.01 -9.93 3.15
N GLU A 27 5.26 -10.62 4.01
CA GLU A 27 4.55 -11.85 3.62
C GLU A 27 3.51 -11.57 2.52
N LEU A 28 2.71 -10.51 2.69
CA LEU A 28 1.72 -10.10 1.69
C LEU A 28 2.37 -9.76 0.34
N LEU A 29 3.47 -9.02 0.35
CA LEU A 29 4.17 -8.61 -0.88
C LEU A 29 4.86 -9.79 -1.57
N ALA A 30 5.46 -10.71 -0.81
CA ALA A 30 6.08 -11.91 -1.36
C ALA A 30 5.05 -12.89 -1.94
N GLY A 31 3.87 -12.99 -1.32
CA GLY A 31 2.78 -13.84 -1.80
C GLY A 31 2.02 -13.28 -3.00
N ASN A 32 2.13 -11.98 -3.30
CA ASN A 32 1.33 -11.30 -4.31
C ASN A 32 2.20 -10.40 -5.21
N PRO A 33 2.80 -10.95 -6.28
CA PRO A 33 3.59 -10.16 -7.22
C PRO A 33 2.80 -8.97 -7.78
N GLY A 34 3.38 -7.77 -7.69
CA GLY A 34 2.75 -6.52 -8.15
C GLY A 34 1.82 -5.85 -7.14
N LEU A 35 1.69 -6.39 -5.91
CA LEU A 35 0.92 -5.76 -4.84
C LEU A 35 1.52 -4.41 -4.40
N ALA A 36 2.84 -4.29 -4.38
CA ALA A 36 3.56 -3.05 -4.03
C ALA A 36 3.11 -1.85 -4.89
N SER A 37 2.76 -2.11 -6.15
CA SER A 37 2.31 -1.12 -7.14
C SER A 37 0.83 -1.31 -7.50
N ALA A 38 0.05 -1.96 -6.63
CA ALA A 38 -1.37 -2.15 -6.85
C ALA A 38 -2.10 -0.80 -6.81
N ARG A 39 -3.03 -0.62 -7.74
CA ARG A 39 -4.01 0.47 -7.73
C ARG A 39 -5.21 0.00 -6.93
N ILE A 40 -5.33 0.53 -5.72
CA ILE A 40 -6.47 0.30 -4.84
C ILE A 40 -7.48 1.38 -5.17
N ALA A 41 -8.67 1.01 -5.63
CA ALA A 41 -9.75 1.95 -5.95
C ALA A 41 -9.95 2.94 -4.80
N GLY A 42 -10.20 4.21 -5.08
CA GLY A 42 -10.43 5.24 -4.08
C GLY A 42 -11.88 5.25 -3.59
N ARG A 43 -12.18 6.13 -2.64
CA ARG A 43 -13.58 6.42 -2.26
C ARG A 43 -14.28 7.27 -3.32
N GLN A 44 -13.53 8.07 -4.09
CA GLN A 44 -14.05 8.87 -5.18
C GLN A 44 -14.13 8.05 -6.47
N PRO A 45 -15.19 8.21 -7.30
CA PRO A 45 -15.26 7.58 -8.61
C PRO A 45 -14.06 7.96 -9.48
N GLY A 46 -13.40 6.97 -10.09
CA GLY A 46 -12.19 7.16 -10.89
C GLY A 46 -10.91 7.28 -10.06
N GLY A 47 -11.03 7.47 -8.75
CA GLY A 47 -9.87 7.62 -7.88
C GLY A 47 -9.15 6.30 -7.60
N PHE A 48 -7.86 6.35 -7.31
CA PHE A 48 -7.08 5.23 -6.78
C PHE A 48 -5.91 5.70 -5.90
N ARG A 49 -5.40 4.76 -5.10
CA ARG A 49 -4.19 4.95 -4.30
C ARG A 49 -3.30 3.72 -4.40
N THR A 50 -2.00 3.92 -4.23
CA THR A 50 -1.03 2.83 -4.09
C THR A 50 -0.74 2.58 -2.61
N PRO A 51 -0.10 1.45 -2.24
CA PRO A 51 0.40 1.26 -0.88
C PRO A 51 1.29 2.40 -0.38
N LEU A 52 2.08 3.04 -1.25
CA LEU A 52 2.88 4.23 -0.89
C LEU A 52 2.00 5.43 -0.53
N HIS A 53 0.92 5.67 -1.28
CA HIS A 53 -0.06 6.69 -0.91
C HIS A 53 -0.70 6.40 0.46
N VAL A 54 -1.00 5.12 0.76
CA VAL A 54 -1.51 4.75 2.09
C VAL A 54 -0.49 5.02 3.19
N ALA A 55 0.80 4.77 2.94
CA ALA A 55 1.87 5.02 3.92
C ALA A 55 2.07 6.52 4.21
N ALA A 56 1.69 7.39 3.26
CA ALA A 56 1.74 8.85 3.38
C ALA A 56 0.37 9.48 3.76
N ASP A 57 -0.66 8.67 3.99
CA ASP A 57 -2.04 9.15 4.18
C ASP A 57 -2.25 9.80 5.56
N TRP A 58 -3.27 10.65 5.66
CA TRP A 58 -3.70 11.27 6.92
C TRP A 58 -4.35 10.23 7.84
N PRO A 59 -4.11 10.23 9.18
CA PRO A 59 -3.45 11.25 10.01
C PRO A 59 -1.91 11.21 10.04
N GLY A 60 -1.27 10.37 9.21
CA GLY A 60 0.18 10.27 9.11
C GLY A 60 0.84 9.65 10.36
N PHE A 61 2.18 9.73 10.41
CA PHE A 61 3.00 9.23 11.53
C PHE A 61 2.74 7.76 11.90
N PHE A 62 2.42 6.91 10.93
CA PHE A 62 2.28 5.48 11.15
C PHE A 62 3.59 4.89 11.72
N PRO A 63 3.51 3.90 12.62
CA PRO A 63 4.69 3.20 13.14
C PRO A 63 5.56 2.71 11.99
N ASN A 64 6.88 2.74 12.18
CA ASN A 64 7.85 2.24 11.19
C ASN A 64 7.72 2.86 9.77
N GLY A 65 7.11 4.03 9.61
CA GLY A 65 6.80 4.59 8.28
C GLY A 65 7.97 4.58 7.29
N ARG A 66 9.19 4.95 7.72
CA ARG A 66 10.39 4.87 6.85
C ARG A 66 10.71 3.45 6.41
N ALA A 67 10.58 2.47 7.30
CA ALA A 67 10.85 1.08 6.99
C ALA A 67 9.74 0.47 6.11
N VAL A 68 8.48 0.87 6.31
CA VAL A 68 7.36 0.51 5.44
C VAL A 68 7.60 1.02 4.02
N VAL A 69 7.96 2.30 3.86
CA VAL A 69 8.28 2.88 2.55
C VAL A 69 9.46 2.15 1.89
N ALA A 70 10.54 1.91 2.64
CA ALA A 70 11.70 1.19 2.12
C ALA A 70 11.32 -0.22 1.63
N LEU A 71 10.51 -0.95 2.40
CA LEU A 71 10.04 -2.29 2.04
C LEU A 71 9.13 -2.26 0.79
N LEU A 72 8.23 -1.28 0.68
CA LEU A 72 7.40 -1.14 -0.51
C LEU A 72 8.26 -0.89 -1.77
N VAL A 73 9.27 -0.02 -1.67
CA VAL A 73 10.20 0.26 -2.78
C VAL A 73 11.06 -0.96 -3.12
N GLU A 74 11.52 -1.73 -2.12
CA GLU A 74 12.24 -3.01 -2.33
C GLU A 74 11.43 -3.99 -3.18
N PHE A 75 10.10 -4.02 -2.98
CA PHE A 75 9.17 -4.85 -3.75
C PHE A 75 8.66 -4.20 -5.05
N GLY A 76 9.27 -3.08 -5.47
CA GLY A 76 9.02 -2.46 -6.75
C GLY A 76 7.91 -1.41 -6.76
N ALA A 77 7.49 -0.89 -5.59
CA ALA A 77 6.64 0.28 -5.55
C ALA A 77 7.36 1.50 -6.16
N ASP A 78 6.67 2.18 -7.06
CA ASP A 78 7.18 3.39 -7.72
C ASP A 78 6.74 4.64 -6.93
N PRO A 79 7.69 5.42 -6.36
CA PRO A 79 7.37 6.66 -5.65
C PRO A 79 6.92 7.78 -6.59
N ASP A 80 7.20 7.69 -7.89
CA ASP A 80 6.76 8.65 -8.91
C ASP A 80 5.37 8.30 -9.47
N ALA A 81 4.76 7.19 -9.00
CA ALA A 81 3.41 6.82 -9.38
C ALA A 81 2.41 7.90 -8.92
N GLY A 82 1.71 8.51 -9.87
CA GLY A 82 0.64 9.46 -9.57
C GLY A 82 -0.57 8.83 -8.86
N CYS A 83 -1.41 9.68 -8.29
CA CYS A 83 -2.79 9.37 -7.93
C CYS A 83 -3.74 10.15 -8.85
N GLU A 84 -4.85 9.52 -9.23
CA GLU A 84 -6.06 10.20 -9.72
C GLU A 84 -7.20 9.88 -8.76
#